data_AF-A0A935RZJ3-F1
#
_entry.id   AF-A0A935RZJ3-F1
#
_cell.length_a   1.000
_cell.length_b   1.000
_cell.length_c   1.000
_cell.angle_alpha   90.00
_cell.angle_beta   90.00
_cell.angle_gamma   90.00
#
_symmetry.space_group_name_H-M   'P 1'
#
loop_
_entity.id
_entity.type
_entity.pdbx_description
1 polymer ?
#
loop_
_entity_poly.entity_id
_entity_poly.type
_entity_poly.pdbx_seq_one_letter_code
_entity_poly.pdbx_strand_id
1 'polypeptide(L)'
;MEKGHQNKILEGAKELFFMYGLKRVTVDDICRHIGMSKKTLYLFFKNKEELIECLLEKNINENKKEFEHIFKKSHNSIQEIILLMEHLAEMFSEINPHVFYDLQKYHPVVWKQFKEFKENFLFQMIVENLEKGIQEGLYRLTINKEILARLRIEETEMALNPLLFHKENTKLRIFKLHY
;
A
#
# COMPACT_ATOMS: atom_id res chain seq x y z
N MET A 1 -9.25 -10.50 24.07
CA MET A 1 -9.33 -11.79 23.36
C MET A 1 -9.90 -11.62 21.95
N GLU A 2 -11.00 -10.88 21.76
CA GLU A 2 -11.63 -10.67 20.43
C GLU A 2 -10.73 -10.01 19.37
N LYS A 3 -10.02 -8.92 19.71
CA LYS A 3 -9.05 -8.28 18.78
C LYS A 3 -7.94 -9.20 18.30
N GLY A 4 -7.55 -10.21 19.11
CA GLY A 4 -6.52 -11.16 18.75
C GLY A 4 -6.96 -12.12 17.64
N HIS A 5 -8.21 -12.59 17.70
CA HIS A 5 -8.77 -13.45 16.65
C HIS A 5 -9.03 -12.67 15.36
N GLN A 6 -9.57 -11.45 15.45
CA GLN A 6 -9.78 -10.61 14.28
C GLN A 6 -8.46 -10.32 13.55
N ASN A 7 -7.40 -9.96 14.28
CA ASN A 7 -6.09 -9.75 13.68
C ASN A 7 -5.52 -11.03 13.07
N LYS A 8 -5.65 -12.19 13.74
CA LYS A 8 -5.19 -13.47 13.20
C LYS A 8 -5.88 -13.81 11.86
N ILE A 9 -7.18 -13.52 11.75
CA ILE A 9 -7.93 -13.71 10.49
C ILE A 9 -7.40 -12.76 9.41
N LEU A 10 -7.22 -11.47 9.74
CA LEU A 10 -6.72 -10.47 8.78
C LEU A 10 -5.32 -10.80 8.27
N GLU A 11 -4.38 -11.20 9.13
CA GLU A 11 -3.02 -11.57 8.71
C GLU A 11 -3.02 -12.83 7.83
N GLY A 12 -3.73 -13.88 8.25
CA GLY A 12 -3.81 -15.10 7.43
C GLY A 12 -4.52 -14.88 6.09
N ALA A 13 -5.51 -14.00 6.04
CA ALA A 13 -6.14 -13.59 4.79
C ALA A 13 -5.17 -12.78 3.91
N LYS A 14 -4.42 -11.83 4.50
CA LYS A 14 -3.40 -11.03 3.81
C LYS A 14 -2.36 -11.90 3.12
N GLU A 15 -1.81 -12.88 3.83
CA GLU A 15 -0.80 -13.81 3.28
C GLU A 15 -1.32 -14.54 2.03
N LEU A 16 -2.52 -15.13 2.11
CA LEU A 16 -3.10 -15.85 0.99
C LEU A 16 -3.47 -14.92 -0.17
N PHE A 17 -4.06 -13.75 0.12
CA PHE A 17 -4.42 -12.77 -0.89
C PHE A 17 -3.19 -12.24 -1.63
N PHE A 18 -2.12 -11.91 -0.91
CA PHE A 18 -0.88 -11.41 -1.48
C PHE A 18 -0.17 -12.48 -2.30
N MET A 19 -0.36 -13.76 -2.00
CA MET A 19 0.24 -14.84 -2.77
C MET A 19 -0.59 -15.21 -4.01
N TYR A 20 -1.91 -15.31 -3.89
CA TYR A 20 -2.78 -15.96 -4.89
C TYR A 20 -3.80 -15.03 -5.55
N GLY A 21 -3.90 -13.78 -5.12
CA GLY A 21 -4.94 -12.83 -5.55
C GLY A 21 -6.23 -12.95 -4.74
N LEU A 22 -7.10 -11.94 -4.84
CA LEU A 22 -8.33 -11.89 -4.06
C LEU A 22 -9.34 -12.90 -4.59
N LYS A 23 -9.50 -13.02 -5.91
CA LYS A 23 -10.57 -13.83 -6.51
C LYS A 23 -10.43 -15.32 -6.19
N ARG A 24 -9.20 -15.85 -6.25
CA ARG A 24 -8.92 -17.29 -6.11
C ARG A 24 -9.07 -17.80 -4.67
N VAL A 25 -8.76 -16.98 -3.68
CA VAL A 25 -8.74 -17.38 -2.27
C VAL A 25 -10.16 -17.44 -1.72
N THR A 26 -10.56 -18.57 -1.14
CA THR A 26 -11.87 -18.73 -0.50
C THR A 26 -11.78 -18.58 1.02
N VAL A 27 -12.93 -18.35 1.68
CA VAL A 27 -13.00 -18.33 3.16
C VAL A 27 -12.55 -19.68 3.74
N ASP A 28 -12.78 -20.79 3.04
CA ASP A 28 -12.29 -22.12 3.46
C ASP A 28 -10.77 -22.20 3.45
N ASP A 29 -10.12 -21.60 2.45
CA ASP A 29 -8.66 -21.61 2.36
C ASP A 29 -8.07 -20.82 3.52
N ILE A 30 -8.65 -19.65 3.84
CA ILE A 30 -8.26 -18.83 4.99
C ILE A 30 -8.43 -19.60 6.30
N CYS A 31 -9.60 -20.23 6.49
CA CYS A 31 -9.90 -21.04 7.66
C CYS A 31 -8.90 -22.19 7.86
N ARG A 32 -8.59 -22.92 6.79
CA ARG A 32 -7.60 -24.01 6.80
C ARG A 32 -6.20 -23.50 7.12
N HIS A 33 -5.80 -22.37 6.53
CA HIS A 33 -4.48 -21.76 6.75
C HIS A 33 -4.24 -21.34 8.20
N ILE A 34 -5.23 -20.71 8.84
CA ILE A 34 -5.07 -20.20 10.22
C ILE A 34 -5.53 -21.20 11.31
N GLY A 35 -5.98 -22.39 10.92
CA GLY A 35 -6.51 -23.41 11.82
C GLY A 35 -7.78 -22.96 12.56
N MET A 36 -8.72 -22.33 11.85
CA MET A 36 -9.96 -21.79 12.42
C MET A 36 -11.19 -22.34 11.70
N SER A 37 -12.30 -22.52 12.42
CA SER A 37 -13.57 -22.90 11.79
C SER A 37 -14.21 -21.72 11.06
N LYS A 38 -14.93 -21.99 9.96
CA LYS A 38 -15.80 -21.00 9.29
C LYS A 38 -16.73 -20.30 10.27
N LYS A 39 -17.37 -21.06 11.16
CA LYS A 39 -18.29 -20.52 12.17
C LYS A 39 -17.60 -19.45 13.01
N THR A 40 -16.35 -19.68 13.42
CA THR A 40 -15.56 -18.71 14.20
C THR A 40 -15.21 -17.49 13.38
N LEU A 41 -14.78 -17.63 12.12
CA LEU A 41 -14.47 -16.50 11.24
C LEU A 41 -15.70 -15.60 11.03
N TYR A 42 -16.86 -16.22 10.78
CA TYR A 42 -18.12 -15.50 10.56
C TYR A 42 -18.67 -14.79 11.81
N LEU A 43 -18.11 -15.01 13.00
CA LEU A 43 -18.40 -14.17 14.17
C LEU A 43 -17.78 -12.76 14.05
N PHE A 44 -16.72 -12.61 13.24
CA PHE A 44 -15.98 -11.36 13.07
C PHE A 44 -16.25 -10.67 11.74
N PHE A 45 -16.52 -11.44 10.68
CA PHE A 45 -16.77 -10.92 9.34
C PHE A 45 -17.97 -11.61 8.72
N LYS A 46 -18.97 -10.86 8.27
CA LYS A 46 -20.20 -11.35 7.63
C LYS A 46 -19.91 -12.09 6.33
N ASN A 47 -18.91 -11.64 5.58
CA ASN A 47 -18.54 -12.20 4.29
C ASN A 47 -17.09 -11.85 3.94
N LYS A 48 -16.63 -12.37 2.80
CA LYS A 48 -15.28 -12.12 2.28
C LYS A 48 -15.07 -10.65 1.86
N GLU A 49 -16.13 -9.95 1.44
CA GLU A 49 -16.04 -8.53 1.07
C GLU A 49 -15.68 -7.67 2.27
N GLU A 50 -16.40 -7.83 3.39
CA GLU A 50 -16.13 -7.11 4.64
C GLU A 50 -14.72 -7.42 5.16
N LEU A 51 -14.25 -8.66 4.99
CA LEU A 51 -12.87 -9.03 5.31
C LEU A 51 -11.84 -8.28 4.46
N ILE A 52 -12.08 -8.15 3.15
CA ILE A 52 -11.19 -7.42 2.23
C ILE A 52 -11.20 -5.92 2.54
N GLU A 53 -12.37 -5.33 2.80
CA GLU A 53 -12.53 -3.92 3.18
C GLU A 53 -11.76 -3.61 4.47
N CYS A 54 -12.00 -4.39 5.55
CA CYS A 54 -11.29 -4.21 6.81
C CYS A 54 -9.78 -4.39 6.68
N LEU A 55 -9.34 -5.34 5.83
CA LEU A 55 -7.92 -5.56 5.59
C LEU A 55 -7.29 -4.36 4.85
N LEU A 56 -7.95 -3.82 3.82
CA LEU A 56 -7.45 -2.64 3.13
C LEU A 56 -7.39 -1.44 4.08
N GLU A 57 -8.44 -1.19 4.84
CA GLU A 57 -8.50 -0.08 5.80
C GLU A 57 -7.37 -0.18 6.84
N LYS A 58 -7.15 -1.39 7.39
CA LYS A 58 -6.04 -1.64 8.31
C LYS A 58 -4.69 -1.31 7.66
N ASN A 59 -4.42 -1.84 6.46
CA ASN A 59 -3.16 -1.59 5.76
C ASN A 59 -2.99 -0.10 5.42
N ILE A 60 -4.04 0.60 5.00
CA ILE A 60 -3.99 2.05 4.76
C ILE A 60 -3.60 2.79 6.04
N ASN A 61 -4.26 2.48 7.16
CA ASN A 61 -4.00 3.16 8.43
C ASN A 61 -2.60 2.86 8.99
N GLU A 62 -2.08 1.66 8.78
CA GLU A 62 -0.70 1.30 9.13
C GLU A 62 0.31 2.07 8.26
N ASN A 63 0.10 2.11 6.94
CA ASN A 63 0.98 2.85 6.03
C ASN A 63 0.96 4.37 6.29
N LYS A 64 -0.20 4.96 6.60
CA LYS A 64 -0.28 6.38 6.99
C LYS A 64 0.65 6.70 8.17
N LYS A 65 0.64 5.85 9.20
CA LYS A 65 1.50 6.01 10.37
C LYS A 65 2.98 5.88 10.02
N GLU A 66 3.32 4.93 9.17
CA GLU A 66 4.71 4.73 8.74
C GLU A 66 5.20 5.91 7.89
N PHE A 67 4.37 6.45 7.00
CA PHE A 67 4.72 7.63 6.23
C PHE A 67 4.91 8.87 7.10
N GLU A 68 4.02 9.11 8.07
CA GLU A 68 4.22 10.16 9.06
C GLU A 68 5.52 9.97 9.85
N HIS A 69 5.90 8.72 10.14
CA HIS A 69 7.13 8.39 10.84
C HIS A 69 8.38 8.69 10.01
N ILE A 70 8.37 8.28 8.73
CA ILE A 70 9.42 8.58 7.76
C ILE A 70 9.67 10.08 7.69
N PHE A 71 8.61 10.88 7.57
CA PHE A 71 8.73 12.32 7.45
C PHE A 71 9.26 12.96 8.74
N LYS A 72 8.77 12.53 9.90
CA LYS A 72 9.25 13.04 11.21
C LYS A 72 10.72 12.73 11.49
N LYS A 73 11.24 11.60 10.98
CA LYS A 73 12.64 11.19 11.19
C LYS A 73 13.60 11.67 10.11
N SER A 74 13.09 12.23 9.03
CA SER A 74 13.92 12.69 7.92
C SER A 74 14.54 14.05 8.23
N HIS A 75 15.78 14.23 7.79
CA HIS A 75 16.56 15.44 8.03
C HIS A 75 16.14 16.60 7.12
N ASN A 76 15.66 16.29 5.91
CA ASN A 76 15.24 17.27 4.91
C ASN A 76 14.27 16.64 3.89
N SER A 77 13.69 17.46 3.02
CA SER A 77 12.70 16.99 2.05
C SER A 77 13.22 15.99 1.02
N ILE A 78 14.52 16.01 0.69
CA ILE A 78 15.11 15.00 -0.20
C ILE A 78 15.08 13.62 0.47
N GLN A 79 15.46 13.54 1.74
CA GLN A 79 15.43 12.27 2.46
C GLN A 79 14.01 11.75 2.65
N GLU A 80 13.05 12.64 2.95
CA GLU A 80 11.63 12.29 3.06
C GLU A 80 11.13 11.58 1.81
N ILE A 81 11.36 12.17 0.62
CA ILE A 81 10.83 11.63 -0.63
C ILE A 81 11.55 10.33 -1.02
N ILE A 82 12.85 10.21 -0.75
CA ILE A 82 13.60 8.98 -1.02
C ILE A 82 13.05 7.82 -0.18
N LEU A 83 12.95 8.01 1.14
CA LEU A 83 12.47 6.98 2.06
C LEU A 83 11.00 6.63 1.80
N LEU A 84 10.17 7.63 1.45
CA LEU A 84 8.78 7.39 1.05
C LEU A 84 8.70 6.48 -0.19
N MET A 85 9.48 6.79 -1.22
CA MET A 85 9.47 6.01 -2.46
C MET A 85 10.04 4.60 -2.26
N GLU A 86 11.05 4.43 -1.41
CA GLU A 86 11.58 3.11 -1.04
C GLU A 86 10.53 2.27 -0.31
N HIS A 87 9.85 2.85 0.70
CA HIS A 87 8.78 2.15 1.42
C HIS A 87 7.62 1.76 0.50
N LEU A 88 7.19 2.68 -0.39
CA LEU A 88 6.15 2.39 -1.37
C LEU A 88 6.56 1.23 -2.29
N ALA A 89 7.79 1.25 -2.81
CA ALA A 89 8.30 0.18 -3.66
C ALA A 89 8.35 -1.18 -2.93
N GLU A 90 8.80 -1.21 -1.68
CA GLU A 90 8.83 -2.43 -0.86
C GLU A 90 7.42 -2.97 -0.61
N MET A 91 6.50 -2.13 -0.13
CA MET A 91 5.10 -2.47 0.11
C MET A 91 4.47 -3.11 -1.13
N PHE A 92 4.70 -2.53 -2.29
CA PHE A 92 4.13 -3.00 -3.55
C PHE A 92 4.81 -4.28 -4.05
N SER A 93 6.12 -4.46 -3.83
CA SER A 93 6.86 -5.66 -4.27
C SER A 93 6.37 -6.97 -3.64
N GLU A 94 5.74 -6.90 -2.46
CA GLU A 94 5.17 -8.05 -1.76
C GLU A 94 3.78 -8.47 -2.27
N ILE A 95 3.12 -7.61 -3.05
CA ILE A 95 1.74 -7.83 -3.50
C ILE A 95 1.74 -8.54 -4.85
N ASN A 96 1.02 -9.65 -4.97
CA ASN A 96 0.76 -10.25 -6.28
C ASN A 96 0.01 -9.25 -7.19
N PRO A 97 0.51 -8.95 -8.41
CA PRO A 97 -0.13 -7.99 -9.32
C PRO A 97 -1.61 -8.27 -9.62
N HIS A 98 -2.06 -9.53 -9.51
CA HIS A 98 -3.48 -9.88 -9.67
C HIS A 98 -4.39 -9.31 -8.58
N VAL A 99 -3.87 -8.95 -7.41
CA VAL A 99 -4.66 -8.28 -6.35
C VAL A 99 -5.26 -6.99 -6.87
N PHE A 100 -4.48 -6.15 -7.56
CA PHE A 100 -4.98 -4.89 -8.12
C PHE A 100 -6.00 -5.10 -9.22
N TYR A 101 -5.74 -6.08 -10.11
CA TYR A 101 -6.72 -6.47 -11.12
C TYR A 101 -8.04 -6.93 -10.49
N ASP A 102 -7.96 -7.75 -9.44
CA ASP A 102 -9.14 -8.25 -8.75
C ASP A 102 -9.90 -7.13 -8.02
N LEU A 103 -9.19 -6.20 -7.37
CA LEU A 103 -9.78 -5.02 -6.74
C LEU A 103 -10.57 -4.18 -7.75
N GLN A 104 -9.94 -3.83 -8.87
CA GLN A 104 -10.55 -3.03 -9.92
C GLN A 104 -11.80 -3.68 -10.51
N LYS A 105 -11.76 -5.00 -10.73
CA LYS A 105 -12.80 -5.71 -11.48
C LYS A 105 -13.94 -6.23 -10.60
N TYR A 106 -13.64 -6.66 -9.38
CA TYR A 106 -14.58 -7.41 -8.54
C TYR A 106 -14.92 -6.70 -7.22
N HIS A 107 -14.12 -5.72 -6.78
CA HIS A 107 -14.27 -5.06 -5.48
C HIS A 107 -14.28 -3.52 -5.63
N PRO A 108 -15.26 -2.92 -6.34
CA PRO A 108 -15.23 -1.50 -6.72
C PRO A 108 -15.26 -0.53 -5.51
N VAL A 109 -15.87 -0.93 -4.39
CA VAL A 109 -15.89 -0.13 -3.15
C VAL A 109 -14.49 -0.06 -2.54
N VAL A 110 -13.84 -1.22 -2.37
CA VAL A 110 -12.46 -1.34 -1.90
C VAL A 110 -11.50 -0.60 -2.84
N TRP A 111 -11.70 -0.72 -4.15
CA TRP A 111 -10.91 0.00 -5.14
C TRP A 111 -11.05 1.52 -5.02
N LYS A 112 -12.26 2.03 -4.74
CA LYS A 112 -12.49 3.46 -4.49
C LYS A 112 -11.70 3.94 -3.26
N GLN A 113 -11.71 3.18 -2.17
CA GLN A 113 -10.95 3.50 -0.95
C GLN A 113 -9.44 3.56 -1.22
N PHE A 114 -8.91 2.59 -1.99
CA PHE A 114 -7.50 2.59 -2.39
C PHE A 114 -7.13 3.81 -3.24
N LYS A 115 -7.98 4.16 -4.22
CA LYS A 115 -7.79 5.37 -5.03
C LYS A 115 -7.84 6.64 -4.20
N GLU A 116 -8.80 6.78 -3.28
CA GLU A 116 -8.89 7.94 -2.40
C GLU A 116 -7.64 8.10 -1.52
N PHE A 117 -7.07 6.98 -1.06
CA PHE A 117 -5.80 7.00 -0.35
C PHE A 117 -4.64 7.54 -1.22
N LYS A 118 -4.52 7.07 -2.47
CA LYS A 118 -3.53 7.59 -3.42
C LYS A 118 -3.75 9.06 -3.77
N GLU A 119 -4.93 9.39 -4.26
CA GLU A 119 -5.26 10.67 -4.88
C GLU A 119 -5.40 11.81 -3.87
N ASN A 120 -5.69 11.50 -2.60
CA ASN A 120 -5.80 12.52 -1.56
C ASN A 120 -4.61 12.47 -0.61
N PHE A 121 -4.39 11.34 0.09
CA PHE A 121 -3.41 11.29 1.17
C PHE A 121 -1.97 11.32 0.64
N LEU A 122 -1.61 10.39 -0.26
CA LEU A 122 -0.26 10.36 -0.82
C LEU A 122 0.05 11.59 -1.67
N PHE A 123 -0.92 12.04 -2.47
CA PHE A 123 -0.78 13.24 -3.28
C PHE A 123 -0.46 14.47 -2.41
N GLN A 124 -1.28 14.72 -1.38
CA GLN A 124 -1.08 15.86 -0.50
C GLN A 124 0.28 15.80 0.21
N MET A 125 0.66 14.61 0.70
CA MET A 125 1.94 14.41 1.37
C MET A 125 3.15 14.70 0.45
N ILE A 126 3.09 14.29 -0.82
CA ILE A 126 4.16 14.60 -1.78
C ILE A 126 4.17 16.09 -2.14
N VAL A 127 3.00 16.72 -2.29
CA VAL A 127 2.92 18.17 -2.51
C VAL A 127 3.54 18.94 -1.33
N GLU A 128 3.21 18.57 -0.10
CA GLU A 128 3.78 19.18 1.12
C GLU A 128 5.30 19.00 1.19
N ASN A 129 5.81 17.82 0.86
CA ASN A 129 7.25 17.59 0.71
C ASN A 129 7.88 18.55 -0.31
N LEU A 130 7.25 18.70 -1.47
CA LEU A 130 7.76 19.58 -2.53
C LEU A 130 7.74 21.05 -2.11
N GLU A 131 6.72 21.48 -1.38
CA GLU A 131 6.64 22.84 -0.82
C GLU A 131 7.73 23.09 0.21
N LYS A 132 7.89 22.15 1.14
CA LYS A 132 8.94 22.21 2.16
C LYS A 132 10.32 22.24 1.52
N GLY A 133 10.61 21.35 0.57
CA GLY A 133 11.91 21.30 -0.09
C GLY A 133 12.23 22.54 -0.95
N ILE A 134 11.21 23.24 -1.45
CA ILE A 134 11.40 24.57 -2.07
C ILE A 134 11.81 25.60 -1.00
N GLN A 135 11.14 25.62 0.15
CA GLN A 135 11.47 26.53 1.26
C GLN A 135 12.88 26.26 1.82
N GLU A 136 13.30 24.99 1.86
CA GLU A 136 14.65 24.57 2.24
C GLU A 136 15.71 24.90 1.16
N GLY A 137 15.31 25.36 -0.02
CA GLY A 137 16.21 25.63 -1.14
C GLY A 137 16.76 24.37 -1.84
N LEU A 138 16.18 23.20 -1.56
CA LEU A 138 16.60 21.91 -2.11
C LEU A 138 15.92 21.59 -3.45
N TYR A 139 14.71 22.12 -3.66
CA TYR A 139 13.94 21.94 -4.89
C TYR A 139 13.84 23.24 -5.69
N ARG A 140 13.68 23.10 -7.01
CA ARG A 140 13.54 24.24 -7.92
C ARG A 140 12.21 24.95 -7.69
N LEU A 141 12.24 26.27 -7.56
CA LEU A 141 11.04 27.13 -7.43
C LEU A 141 10.06 27.00 -8.60
N THR A 142 10.55 26.66 -9.79
CA THR A 142 9.76 26.56 -11.02
C THR A 142 9.07 25.21 -11.21
N ILE A 143 9.22 24.28 -10.27
CA ILE A 143 8.64 22.94 -10.41
C ILE A 143 7.11 23.01 -10.31
N ASN A 144 6.41 22.31 -11.20
CA ASN A 144 4.97 22.11 -11.04
C ASN A 144 4.74 20.96 -10.05
N LYS A 145 4.42 21.32 -8.82
CA LYS A 145 4.28 20.40 -7.69
C LYS A 145 3.18 19.35 -7.93
N GLU A 146 2.05 19.77 -8.50
CA GLU A 146 0.92 18.87 -8.76
C GLU A 146 1.25 17.83 -9.82
N ILE A 147 1.89 18.25 -10.93
CA ILE A 147 2.32 17.31 -11.98
C ILE A 147 3.33 16.33 -11.41
N LEU A 148 4.33 16.82 -10.67
CA LEU A 148 5.37 15.94 -10.12
C LEU A 148 4.81 14.97 -9.08
N ALA A 149 3.91 15.42 -8.20
CA ALA A 149 3.24 14.56 -7.23
C ALA A 149 2.43 13.45 -7.92
N ARG A 150 1.67 13.79 -8.97
CA ARG A 150 0.94 12.79 -9.77
C ARG A 150 1.90 11.78 -10.42
N LEU A 151 2.96 12.26 -11.07
CA LEU A 151 3.96 11.39 -11.70
C LEU A 151 4.57 10.41 -10.69
N ARG A 152 4.93 10.88 -9.50
CA ARG A 152 5.50 10.03 -8.44
C ARG A 152 4.55 8.94 -7.98
N ILE A 153 3.27 9.27 -7.81
CA ILE A 153 2.25 8.29 -7.44
C ILE A 153 2.09 7.24 -8.54
N GLU A 154 2.01 7.65 -9.81
CA GLU A 154 1.84 6.74 -10.93
C GLU A 154 3.08 5.85 -11.16
N GLU A 155 4.29 6.38 -10.94
CA GLU A 155 5.54 5.61 -11.00
C GLU A 155 5.50 4.37 -10.08
N THR A 156 4.94 4.51 -8.87
CA THR A 156 4.83 3.39 -7.91
C THR A 156 3.87 2.30 -8.37
N GLU A 157 2.78 2.65 -9.07
CA GLU A 157 1.85 1.67 -9.64
C GLU A 157 2.40 1.04 -10.92
N MET A 158 3.06 1.83 -11.76
CA MET A 158 3.73 1.34 -12.96
C MET A 158 4.76 0.26 -12.64
N ALA A 159 5.52 0.43 -11.55
CA ALA A 159 6.50 -0.56 -11.08
C ALA A 159 5.88 -1.95 -10.82
N LEU A 160 4.56 -2.03 -10.60
CA LEU A 160 3.84 -3.29 -10.39
C LEU A 160 3.20 -3.86 -11.62
N ASN A 161 3.19 -3.13 -12.73
CA ASN A 161 2.57 -3.59 -13.94
C ASN A 161 3.40 -4.75 -14.53
N PRO A 162 2.89 -5.99 -14.54
CA PRO A 162 3.64 -7.15 -15.00
C PRO A 162 3.88 -7.11 -16.52
N LEU A 163 3.19 -6.24 -17.25
CA LEU A 163 3.46 -5.97 -18.67
C LEU A 163 4.66 -5.04 -18.88
N LEU A 164 5.00 -4.23 -17.87
CA LEU A 164 6.11 -3.26 -17.93
C LEU A 164 7.38 -3.78 -17.24
N PHE A 165 7.25 -4.50 -16.13
CA PHE A 165 8.39 -4.96 -15.33
C PHE A 165 8.26 -6.45 -14.94
N HIS A 166 9.33 -7.22 -15.14
CA HIS A 166 9.41 -8.60 -14.64
C HIS A 166 9.69 -8.61 -13.12
N LYS A 167 9.16 -9.61 -12.41
CA LYS A 167 9.18 -9.75 -10.93
C LYS A 167 10.57 -9.64 -10.28
N GLU A 168 11.64 -9.92 -11.03
CA GLU A 168 13.03 -9.83 -10.54
C GLU A 168 13.58 -8.38 -10.52
N ASN A 169 12.88 -7.44 -11.16
CA ASN A 169 13.31 -6.05 -11.37
C ASN A 169 12.50 -5.00 -10.57
N THR A 170 11.64 -5.40 -9.64
CA THR A 170 10.77 -4.48 -8.88
C THR A 170 11.44 -3.83 -7.67
N LYS A 171 12.63 -4.29 -7.28
CA LYS A 171 13.44 -3.60 -6.27
C LYS A 171 14.10 -2.38 -6.90
N LEU A 172 13.36 -1.27 -6.94
CA LEU A 172 13.85 0.06 -7.31
C LEU A 172 14.79 0.62 -6.22
N ARG A 173 15.90 -0.08 -5.96
CA ARG A 173 16.99 0.44 -5.11
C ARG A 173 17.76 1.49 -5.90
N ILE A 174 17.20 2.69 -5.96
CA ILE A 174 17.73 3.80 -6.77
C ILE A 174 18.94 4.43 -6.07
N PHE A 175 19.00 4.42 -4.73
CA PHE A 175 20.05 5.10 -3.97
C PHE A 175 20.86 4.12 -3.12
N LYS A 176 22.18 4.27 -3.12
CA LYS A 176 23.05 3.77 -2.04
C LYS A 176 23.26 4.94 -1.09
N LEU A 177 22.47 4.99 0.00
CA LEU A 177 22.72 5.96 1.06
C LEU A 177 24.00 5.54 1.79
N HIS A 178 25.09 6.24 1.52
CA HIS A 178 26.27 6.24 2.38
C HIS A 178 25.97 7.21 3.53
N TYR A 179 25.57 6.66 4.67
CA TYR A 179 25.54 7.40 5.94
C TYR A 179 26.96 7.65 6.45
#